data_AF-A0A2T0MKY1-F1
#
_entry.id   AF-A0A2T0MKY1-F1
#
_cell.length_a   1.000
_cell.length_b   1.000
_cell.length_c   1.000
_cell.angle_alpha   90.00
_cell.angle_beta   90.00
_cell.angle_gamma   90.00
#
_symmetry.space_group_name_H-M   'P 1'
#
loop_
_entity.id
_entity.type
_entity.pdbx_description
1 polymer ?
#
loop_
_entity_poly.entity_id
_entity_poly.type
_entity_poly.pdbx_seq_one_letter_code
_entity_poly.pdbx_strand_id
1 'polypeptide(L)'
;MAEFRLPAGGFPRFLLPFIAPLVLFFAVCLLLGAILTNDTALGVVIGALATGVLVAVLAGKHRRLTTGTVVRFSADGVELTDSHGFRVRLRWPDITRVGVVDTQPADPRVIGRPGSARARVRPLRSTGLIGWGERTVPPRVPRWMRARLAAVPVDPATGRPEVAIPLGEFDPRWERGPMGDWVRRHRADLVGG
;
A
#
# COMPACT_ATOMS: atom_id res chain seq x y z
N MET A 1 15.08 13.83 -14.07
CA MET A 1 13.89 13.22 -13.43
C MET A 1 14.26 11.80 -13.03
N ALA A 2 13.95 11.37 -11.82
CA ALA A 2 14.24 10.01 -11.32
C ALA A 2 12.94 9.32 -10.92
N GLU A 3 12.80 8.05 -11.28
CA GLU A 3 11.62 7.23 -10.97
C GLU A 3 12.00 6.10 -10.01
N PHE A 4 11.21 5.94 -8.95
CA PHE A 4 11.36 4.89 -7.95
C PHE A 4 10.05 4.11 -7.86
N ARG A 5 10.16 2.79 -7.80
CA ARG A 5 9.01 1.88 -7.70
C ARG A 5 9.10 1.10 -6.41
N LEU A 6 7.95 0.63 -5.93
CA LEU A 6 7.94 -0.27 -4.78
C LEU A 6 8.86 -1.46 -5.11
N PRO A 7 9.75 -1.84 -4.19
CA PRO A 7 10.53 -3.05 -4.36
C PRO A 7 9.54 -4.18 -4.53
N ALA A 8 9.82 -5.10 -5.45
CA ALA A 8 9.12 -6.38 -5.47
C ALA A 8 9.55 -7.13 -4.21
N GLY A 9 9.02 -6.73 -3.04
CA GLY A 9 9.12 -7.50 -1.82
C GLY A 9 8.69 -8.93 -2.15
N GLY A 10 9.33 -9.89 -1.50
CA GLY A 10 9.03 -11.29 -1.79
C GLY A 10 7.54 -11.54 -1.64
N PHE A 11 6.89 -11.98 -2.71
CA PHE A 11 5.52 -12.51 -2.69
C PHE A 11 5.25 -13.45 -1.49
N PRO A 12 6.21 -14.28 -1.01
CA PRO A 12 6.03 -15.07 0.22
C PRO A 12 5.67 -14.25 1.46
N ARG A 13 6.22 -13.04 1.62
CA ARG A 13 5.92 -12.16 2.75
C ARG A 13 4.52 -11.57 2.66
N PHE A 14 4.05 -11.31 1.43
CA PHE A 14 2.67 -10.90 1.17
C PHE A 14 1.68 -12.05 1.39
N LEU A 15 2.09 -13.29 1.08
CA LEU A 15 1.28 -14.50 1.24
C LEU A 15 1.18 -14.96 2.71
N LEU A 16 2.18 -14.68 3.54
CA LEU A 16 2.28 -15.12 4.94
C LEU A 16 0.98 -15.00 5.75
N PRO A 17 0.28 -13.84 5.82
CA PRO A 17 -0.98 -13.73 6.56
C PRO A 17 -2.14 -14.55 5.98
N PHE A 18 -2.02 -15.02 4.73
CA PHE A 18 -3.04 -15.82 4.04
C PHE A 18 -2.77 -17.32 4.10
N ILE A 19 -1.63 -17.79 4.63
CA ILE A 19 -1.30 -19.23 4.65
C ILE A 19 -2.34 -20.03 5.43
N ALA A 20 -2.64 -19.64 6.69
CA ALA A 20 -3.62 -20.34 7.50
C ALA A 20 -5.03 -20.43 6.86
N PRO A 21 -5.63 -19.34 6.35
CA PRO A 21 -6.91 -19.44 5.66
C PRO A 21 -6.83 -20.21 4.33
N LEU A 22 -5.70 -20.18 3.61
CA LEU A 22 -5.52 -20.99 2.40
C LEU A 22 -5.47 -22.49 2.72
N VAL A 23 -4.80 -22.89 3.79
CA VAL A 23 -4.75 -24.29 4.25
C VAL A 23 -6.14 -24.75 4.70
N LEU A 24 -6.86 -23.93 5.45
CA LEU A 24 -8.23 -24.24 5.85
C LEU A 24 -9.15 -24.38 4.62
N PHE A 25 -9.06 -23.44 3.67
CA PHE A 25 -9.81 -23.49 2.43
C PHE A 25 -9.51 -24.74 1.61
N PHE A 26 -8.23 -25.10 1.48
CA PHE A 26 -7.80 -26.35 0.86
C PHE A 26 -8.46 -27.56 1.52
N ALA A 27 -8.41 -27.65 2.85
CA ALA A 27 -9.00 -28.76 3.60
C ALA A 27 -10.53 -28.88 3.38
N VAL A 28 -11.24 -27.74 3.39
CA VAL A 28 -12.69 -27.71 3.12
C VAL A 28 -12.98 -28.19 1.69
N CYS A 29 -12.27 -27.65 0.68
CA CYS A 29 -12.47 -28.05 -0.71
C CYS A 29 -12.11 -29.53 -0.95
N LEU A 30 -11.06 -30.03 -0.30
CA LEU A 30 -10.67 -31.44 -0.34
C LEU A 30 -11.79 -32.33 0.20
N LEU A 31 -12.31 -32.02 1.39
CA LEU A 31 -13.36 -32.81 2.03
C LEU A 31 -14.64 -32.81 1.18
N LEU A 32 -15.05 -31.64 0.69
CA LEU A 32 -16.21 -31.52 -0.18
C LEU A 32 -16.02 -32.29 -1.49
N GLY A 33 -14.85 -32.16 -2.12
CA GLY A 33 -14.53 -32.89 -3.34
C GLY A 33 -14.53 -34.40 -3.13
N ALA A 34 -13.92 -34.88 -2.05
CA ALA A 34 -13.87 -36.29 -1.70
C ALA A 34 -15.27 -36.88 -1.42
N ILE A 35 -16.13 -36.13 -0.73
CA ILE A 35 -17.52 -36.56 -0.45
C ILE A 35 -18.34 -36.61 -1.74
N LEU A 36 -18.27 -35.58 -2.57
CA LEU A 36 -19.08 -35.47 -3.79
C LEU A 36 -18.68 -36.47 -4.88
N THR A 37 -17.39 -36.79 -4.97
CA THR A 37 -16.86 -37.72 -5.96
C THR A 37 -16.69 -39.14 -5.44
N ASN A 38 -16.83 -39.34 -4.12
CA ASN A 38 -16.47 -40.56 -3.41
C ASN A 38 -15.02 -41.02 -3.67
N ASP A 39 -14.13 -40.10 -4.05
CA ASP A 39 -12.74 -40.35 -4.39
C ASP A 39 -11.84 -39.28 -3.73
N THR A 40 -10.93 -39.73 -2.87
CA THR A 40 -10.00 -38.85 -2.16
C THR A 40 -8.99 -38.20 -3.10
N ALA A 41 -8.55 -38.90 -4.16
CA ALA A 41 -7.61 -38.35 -5.13
C ALA A 41 -8.24 -37.19 -5.91
N LEU A 42 -9.51 -37.34 -6.34
CA LEU A 42 -10.25 -36.26 -6.97
C LEU A 42 -10.49 -35.09 -6.01
N GLY A 43 -10.78 -35.37 -4.73
CA GLY A 43 -10.85 -34.34 -3.68
C GLY A 43 -9.57 -33.51 -3.56
N VAL A 44 -8.40 -34.16 -3.54
CA VAL A 44 -7.09 -33.49 -3.50
C VAL A 44 -6.88 -32.59 -4.73
N VAL A 45 -7.21 -33.08 -5.93
CA VAL A 45 -7.10 -32.29 -7.18
C VAL A 45 -7.99 -31.05 -7.12
N ILE A 46 -9.24 -31.19 -6.68
CA ILE A 46 -10.19 -30.07 -6.54
C ILE A 46 -9.66 -29.04 -5.53
N GLY A 47 -9.21 -29.49 -4.36
CA GLY A 47 -8.63 -28.61 -3.34
C GLY A 47 -7.40 -27.86 -3.84
N ALA A 48 -6.51 -28.55 -4.54
CA ALA A 48 -5.30 -27.97 -5.11
C ALA A 48 -5.61 -26.92 -6.17
N LEU A 49 -6.55 -27.20 -7.09
CA LEU A 49 -6.98 -26.27 -8.12
C LEU A 49 -7.63 -25.01 -7.51
N ALA A 50 -8.56 -25.18 -6.58
CA ALA A 50 -9.25 -24.06 -5.93
C ALA A 50 -8.26 -23.15 -5.18
N THR A 51 -7.32 -23.75 -4.44
CA THR A 51 -6.29 -23.02 -3.70
C THR A 51 -5.32 -22.32 -4.67
N GLY A 52 -4.91 -23.01 -5.75
CA GLY A 52 -4.05 -22.45 -6.79
C GLY A 52 -4.67 -21.21 -7.46
N VAL A 53 -5.97 -21.22 -7.74
CA VAL A 53 -6.69 -20.05 -8.27
C VAL A 53 -6.61 -18.87 -7.31
N LEU A 54 -6.84 -19.10 -6.01
CA LEU A 54 -6.81 -18.01 -5.02
C LEU A 54 -5.39 -17.44 -4.84
N VAL A 55 -4.37 -18.29 -4.87
CA VAL A 55 -2.95 -17.87 -4.89
C VAL A 55 -2.64 -17.05 -6.14
N ALA A 56 -3.13 -17.44 -7.32
CA ALA A 56 -2.96 -16.70 -8.57
C ALA A 56 -3.63 -15.31 -8.50
N VAL A 57 -4.82 -15.21 -7.90
CA VAL A 57 -5.49 -13.92 -7.65
C VAL A 57 -4.66 -13.03 -6.73
N LEU A 58 -4.11 -13.59 -5.65
CA LEU A 58 -3.22 -12.85 -4.73
C LEU A 58 -1.94 -12.39 -5.43
N ALA A 59 -1.35 -13.24 -6.28
CA ALA A 59 -0.17 -12.89 -7.08
C ALA A 59 -0.47 -11.76 -8.08
N GLY A 60 -1.61 -11.81 -8.76
CA GLY A 60 -2.08 -10.75 -9.64
C GLY A 60 -2.28 -9.43 -8.90
N LYS A 61 -2.88 -9.47 -7.70
CA LYS A 61 -3.05 -8.29 -6.84
C LYS A 61 -1.70 -7.71 -6.40
N HIS A 62 -0.78 -8.55 -5.94
CA HIS A 62 0.56 -8.13 -5.54
C HIS A 62 1.30 -7.45 -6.70
N ARG A 63 1.28 -8.07 -7.89
CA ARG A 63 1.92 -7.52 -9.09
C ARG A 63 1.34 -6.15 -9.45
N ARG A 64 0.02 -5.97 -9.43
CA ARG A 64 -0.60 -4.66 -9.72
C ARG A 64 -0.15 -3.58 -8.74
N LEU A 65 -0.03 -3.90 -7.45
CA LEU A 65 0.41 -2.96 -6.43
C LEU A 65 1.87 -2.54 -6.63
N THR A 66 2.77 -3.50 -6.87
CA THR A 66 4.20 -3.22 -7.03
C THR A 66 4.52 -2.51 -8.34
N THR A 67 3.83 -2.86 -9.43
CA THR A 67 4.08 -2.22 -10.74
C THR A 67 3.38 -0.87 -10.88
N GLY A 68 2.24 -0.68 -10.22
CA GLY A 68 1.40 0.50 -10.39
C GLY A 68 1.73 1.66 -9.45
N THR A 69 2.49 1.43 -8.38
CA THR A 69 2.85 2.47 -7.40
C THR A 69 4.25 3.00 -7.68
N VAL A 70 4.34 4.28 -8.00
CA VAL A 70 5.53 4.94 -8.52
C VAL A 70 5.71 6.30 -7.86
N VAL A 71 6.93 6.59 -7.39
CA VAL A 71 7.35 7.93 -6.97
C VAL A 71 8.32 8.50 -7.98
N ARG A 72 8.10 9.75 -8.36
CA ARG A 72 8.93 10.51 -9.30
C ARG A 72 9.49 11.73 -8.63
N PHE A 73 10.79 11.92 -8.78
CA PHE A 73 11.50 13.11 -8.33
C PHE A 73 11.91 13.94 -9.55
N SER A 74 11.58 15.21 -9.52
CA SER A 74 11.94 16.20 -10.54
C SER A 74 12.53 17.45 -9.88
N ALA A 75 12.97 18.41 -10.70
CA ALA A 75 13.41 19.70 -10.19
C ALA A 75 12.26 20.51 -9.55
N ASP A 76 11.00 20.21 -9.89
CA ASP A 76 9.83 20.90 -9.33
C ASP A 76 9.41 20.32 -7.97
N GLY A 77 9.64 19.02 -7.75
CA GLY A 77 9.17 18.35 -6.54
C GLY A 77 9.12 16.83 -6.66
N VAL A 78 8.24 16.26 -5.84
CA VAL A 78 8.00 14.82 -5.71
C VAL A 78 6.55 14.51 -6.04
N GLU A 79 6.35 13.51 -6.88
CA GLU A 79 5.03 13.02 -7.27
C GLU A 79 4.90 11.55 -6.92
N LEU A 80 3.81 11.18 -6.27
CA LEU A 80 3.41 9.79 -6.04
C LEU A 80 2.18 9.49 -6.90
N THR A 81 2.22 8.39 -7.65
CA THR A 81 1.05 7.83 -8.32
C THR A 81 0.87 6.39 -7.88
N ASP A 82 -0.33 6.03 -7.42
CA ASP A 82 -0.64 4.64 -7.04
C ASP A 82 -1.30 3.84 -8.17
N SER A 83 -1.44 2.53 -7.96
CA SER A 83 -2.08 1.62 -8.92
C SER A 83 -3.58 1.86 -9.13
N HIS A 84 -4.21 2.70 -8.31
CA HIS A 84 -5.65 3.00 -8.34
C HIS A 84 -5.95 4.40 -8.91
N GLY A 85 -4.91 5.14 -9.33
CA GLY A 85 -5.03 6.47 -9.92
C GLY A 85 -5.02 7.62 -8.91
N PHE A 86 -4.73 7.36 -7.65
CA PHE A 86 -4.43 8.39 -6.66
C PHE A 86 -3.10 9.07 -7.03
N ARG A 87 -3.09 10.40 -7.05
CA ARG A 87 -1.89 11.18 -7.31
C ARG A 87 -1.68 12.21 -6.23
N VAL A 88 -0.44 12.32 -5.76
CA VAL A 88 0.00 13.34 -4.81
C VAL A 88 1.18 14.06 -5.42
N ARG A 89 1.18 15.40 -5.40
CA ARG A 89 2.29 16.23 -5.83
C ARG A 89 2.69 17.18 -4.71
N LEU A 90 3.95 17.12 -4.32
CA LEU A 90 4.59 18.01 -3.37
C LEU A 90 5.71 18.76 -4.08
N ARG A 91 5.64 20.10 -4.13
CA ARG A 91 6.77 20.88 -4.65
C ARG A 91 7.81 21.04 -3.57
N TRP A 92 9.08 21.18 -3.95
CA TRP A 92 10.18 21.29 -2.99
C TRP A 92 9.96 22.38 -1.92
N PRO A 93 9.53 23.61 -2.25
CA PRO A 93 9.31 24.65 -1.26
C PRO A 93 8.15 24.33 -0.30
N ASP A 94 7.18 23.53 -0.74
CA ASP A 94 5.96 23.25 0.02
C ASP A 94 6.12 22.07 0.99
N ILE A 95 7.26 21.37 0.98
CA ILE A 95 7.56 20.32 1.96
C ILE A 95 7.82 20.97 3.31
N THR A 96 7.16 20.53 4.37
CA THR A 96 7.31 21.16 5.69
C THR A 96 8.23 20.34 6.58
N ARG A 97 8.22 19.01 6.46
CA ARG A 97 9.02 18.11 7.28
C ARG A 97 9.22 16.74 6.67
N VAL A 98 10.27 16.05 7.12
CA VAL A 98 10.40 14.59 7.03
C VAL A 98 9.83 13.98 8.31
N GLY A 99 8.97 12.98 8.20
CA GLY A 99 8.34 12.40 9.38
C GLY A 99 7.63 11.09 9.11
N VAL A 100 7.02 10.53 10.17
CA VAL A 100 6.25 9.28 10.06
C VAL A 100 4.96 9.53 9.30
N VAL A 101 4.80 8.82 8.20
CA VAL A 101 3.60 8.77 7.38
C VAL A 101 2.84 7.49 7.72
N ASP A 102 1.62 7.65 8.23
CA ASP A 102 0.70 6.54 8.43
C ASP A 102 -0.03 6.24 7.11
N THR A 103 0.47 5.28 6.34
CA THR A 103 -0.25 4.78 5.16
C THR A 103 -1.32 3.81 5.63
N GLN A 104 -2.59 4.20 5.45
CA GLN A 104 -3.70 3.31 5.71
C GLN A 104 -4.20 2.69 4.40
N PRO A 105 -4.41 1.37 4.37
CA PRO A 105 -5.05 0.75 3.23
C PRO A 105 -6.42 1.38 2.98
N ALA A 106 -6.79 1.48 1.70
CA ALA A 106 -8.04 2.07 1.23
C ALA A 106 -9.31 1.30 1.63
N ASP A 107 -9.22 0.43 2.64
CA ASP A 107 -10.32 -0.29 3.29
C ASP A 107 -9.87 -0.77 4.69
N PRO A 108 -9.94 0.05 5.75
CA PRO A 108 -9.83 -0.42 7.12
C PRO A 108 -11.16 -1.08 7.49
N ARG A 109 -11.55 -2.13 6.76
CA ARG A 109 -12.57 -3.03 7.25
C ARG A 109 -12.03 -3.64 8.54
N VAL A 110 -12.73 -3.39 9.64
CA VAL A 110 -12.62 -4.23 10.82
C VAL A 110 -13.07 -5.62 10.38
N ILE A 111 -12.13 -6.48 10.02
CA ILE A 111 -12.42 -7.88 9.78
C ILE A 111 -12.63 -8.50 11.15
N GLY A 112 -13.90 -8.63 11.54
CA GLY A 112 -14.37 -9.41 12.70
C GLY A 112 -14.98 -8.60 13.86
N ARG A 113 -16.25 -8.90 14.18
CA ARG A 113 -16.85 -8.83 15.54
C ARG A 113 -18.07 -9.79 15.61
N PRO A 114 -18.37 -10.43 16.76
CA PRO A 114 -17.52 -10.85 17.88
C PRO A 114 -17.44 -12.39 18.01
N GLY A 115 -16.25 -12.92 18.29
CA GLY A 115 -16.06 -14.36 18.57
C GLY A 115 -14.60 -14.81 18.64
N SER A 116 -13.72 -14.29 17.77
CA SER A 116 -12.31 -14.68 17.79
C SER A 116 -11.45 -13.69 17.00
N ALA A 117 -10.35 -13.23 17.62
CA ALA A 117 -9.24 -12.47 17.04
C ALA A 117 -9.58 -11.20 16.22
N ARG A 118 -9.47 -10.02 16.86
CA ARG A 118 -9.49 -8.73 16.16
C ARG A 118 -8.20 -8.55 15.35
N ALA A 119 -8.19 -8.91 14.07
CA ALA A 119 -7.10 -8.57 13.16
C ALA A 119 -7.21 -7.10 12.75
N ARG A 120 -6.63 -6.19 13.56
CA ARG A 120 -6.43 -4.81 13.11
C ARG A 120 -5.30 -4.81 12.09
N VAL A 121 -5.61 -4.48 10.84
CA VAL A 121 -4.60 -4.07 9.87
C VAL A 121 -3.94 -2.81 10.44
N ARG A 122 -2.73 -2.95 10.99
CA ARG A 122 -1.99 -1.80 11.53
C ARG A 122 -1.66 -0.87 10.36
N PRO A 123 -1.77 0.46 10.55
CA PRO A 123 -1.22 1.42 9.58
C PRO A 123 0.24 1.05 9.30
N LEU A 124 0.61 1.01 8.02
CA LEU A 124 2.03 0.92 7.67
C LEU A 124 2.64 2.27 8.01
N ARG A 125 3.52 2.28 9.01
CA ARG A 125 4.29 3.45 9.39
C ARG A 125 5.59 3.43 8.64
N SER A 126 5.82 4.45 7.84
CA SER A 126 7.09 4.63 7.15
C SER A 126 7.49 6.10 7.19
N THR A 127 8.79 6.38 7.19
CA THR A 127 9.27 7.75 7.10
C THR A 127 9.05 8.27 5.68
N GLY A 128 8.60 9.51 5.53
CA GLY A 128 8.32 10.12 4.24
C GLY A 128 8.32 11.63 4.29
N LEU A 129 7.91 12.23 3.17
CA LEU A 129 7.81 13.67 3.00
C LEU A 129 6.39 14.13 3.35
N ILE A 130 6.29 15.20 4.14
CA ILE A 130 5.01 15.81 4.53
C ILE A 130 5.07 17.29 4.14
N GLY A 131 3.98 17.81 3.58
CA GLY A 131 3.89 19.21 3.20
C GLY A 131 2.53 19.59 2.65
N TRP A 132 2.43 20.81 2.14
CA TRP A 132 1.22 21.34 1.52
C TRP A 132 1.24 21.06 0.03
N GLY A 133 0.28 20.31 -0.49
CA GLY A 133 0.39 19.82 -1.86
C GLY A 133 -0.92 19.57 -2.55
N GLU A 134 -0.80 19.07 -3.77
CA GLU A 134 -1.95 18.73 -4.59
C GLU A 134 -2.25 17.24 -4.44
N ARG A 135 -3.54 16.92 -4.40
CA ARG A 135 -4.03 15.54 -4.33
C ARG A 135 -5.16 15.33 -5.32
N THR A 136 -4.95 14.44 -6.29
CA THR A 136 -5.99 13.95 -7.18
C THR A 136 -6.54 12.65 -6.63
N VAL A 137 -7.83 12.65 -6.29
CA VAL A 137 -8.54 11.49 -5.76
C VAL A 137 -9.34 10.86 -6.89
N PRO A 138 -9.21 9.55 -7.17
CA PRO A 138 -9.97 8.91 -8.24
C PRO A 138 -11.48 8.93 -7.94
N PRO A 139 -12.34 8.87 -8.97
CA PRO A 139 -13.80 9.03 -8.79
C PRO A 139 -14.42 7.91 -7.95
N ARG A 140 -13.86 6.69 -8.02
CA ARG A 140 -14.36 5.48 -7.35
C ARG A 140 -13.77 5.24 -5.95
N VAL A 141 -13.59 6.31 -5.16
CA VAL A 141 -13.10 6.19 -3.77
C VAL A 141 -14.28 6.02 -2.81
N PRO A 142 -14.19 5.09 -1.82
CA PRO A 142 -15.22 4.91 -0.81
C PRO A 142 -15.57 6.21 -0.06
N ARG A 143 -16.84 6.40 0.30
CA ARG A 143 -17.32 7.63 0.98
C ARG A 143 -16.55 7.95 2.27
N TRP A 144 -16.25 6.93 3.07
CA TRP A 144 -15.51 7.12 4.32
C TRP A 144 -14.07 7.64 4.08
N MET A 145 -13.43 7.19 2.99
CA MET A 145 -12.09 7.67 2.62
C MET A 145 -12.17 9.11 2.13
N ARG A 146 -13.17 9.45 1.32
CA ARG A 146 -13.41 10.83 0.88
C ARG A 146 -13.63 11.77 2.06
N ALA A 147 -14.46 11.39 3.03
CA ALA A 147 -14.71 12.16 4.24
C ALA A 147 -13.42 12.38 5.05
N ARG A 148 -12.59 11.34 5.17
CA ARG A 148 -11.30 11.47 5.84
C ARG A 148 -10.34 12.38 5.10
N LEU A 149 -10.23 12.26 3.78
CA LEU A 149 -9.37 13.13 2.98
C LEU A 149 -9.81 14.60 3.08
N ALA A 150 -11.11 14.85 3.18
CA ALA A 150 -11.67 16.19 3.39
C ALA A 150 -11.39 16.76 4.80
N ALA A 151 -11.18 15.91 5.80
CA ALA A 151 -10.86 16.32 7.17
C ALA A 151 -9.36 16.60 7.40
N VAL A 152 -8.52 16.43 6.38
CA VAL A 152 -7.08 16.71 6.47
C VAL A 152 -6.86 18.21 6.60
N PRO A 153 -5.87 18.67 7.41
CA PRO A 153 -5.55 20.08 7.53
C PRO A 153 -5.31 20.73 6.16
N VAL A 154 -5.63 22.01 6.07
CA VAL A 154 -5.43 22.83 4.88
C VAL A 154 -4.60 24.03 5.27
N ASP A 155 -3.62 24.37 4.44
CA ASP A 155 -2.82 25.57 4.60
C ASP A 155 -3.72 26.82 4.51
N PRO A 156 -3.78 27.65 5.57
CA PRO A 156 -4.59 28.87 5.53
C PRO A 156 -4.13 29.88 4.48
N ALA A 157 -2.86 29.84 4.06
CA ALA A 157 -2.32 30.78 3.07
C ALA A 157 -2.66 30.36 1.62
N THR A 158 -2.50 29.07 1.30
CA THR A 158 -2.63 28.57 -0.08
C THR A 158 -3.90 27.76 -0.34
N GLY A 159 -4.63 27.37 0.70
CA GLY A 159 -5.78 26.48 0.58
C GLY A 159 -5.41 25.03 0.19
N ARG A 160 -4.13 24.67 0.22
CA ARG A 160 -3.67 23.33 -0.15
C ARG A 160 -3.77 22.36 1.02
N PRO A 161 -4.26 21.12 0.82
CA PRO A 161 -4.29 20.12 1.88
C PRO A 161 -2.87 19.67 2.27
N GLU A 162 -2.72 19.24 3.52
CA GLU A 162 -1.53 18.50 3.94
C GLU A 162 -1.52 17.16 3.19
N VAL A 163 -0.40 16.82 2.58
CA VAL A 163 -0.22 15.55 1.88
C VAL A 163 1.10 14.93 2.31
N ALA A 164 1.15 13.60 2.21
CA ALA A 164 2.31 12.83 2.61
C ALA A 164 2.67 11.80 1.54
N ILE A 165 3.98 11.64 1.28
CA ILE A 165 4.53 10.63 0.37
C ILE A 165 5.41 9.68 1.21
N PRO A 166 4.98 8.42 1.42
CA PRO A 166 5.66 7.44 2.28
C PRO A 166 6.88 6.83 1.56
N LEU A 167 8.00 7.56 1.54
CA LEU A 167 9.23 7.10 0.86
C LEU A 167 9.80 5.79 1.44
N GLY A 168 9.60 5.55 2.74
CA GLY A 168 10.04 4.32 3.40
C GLY A 168 9.35 3.04 2.91
N GLU A 169 8.23 3.14 2.18
CA GLU A 169 7.64 2.00 1.48
C GLU A 169 8.43 1.57 0.25
N PHE A 170 9.16 2.50 -0.37
CA PHE A 170 10.01 2.26 -1.54
C PHE A 170 11.40 1.81 -1.13
N ASP A 171 11.96 2.44 -0.10
CA ASP A 171 13.24 2.04 0.49
C ASP A 171 13.24 2.39 1.99
N PRO A 172 13.28 1.41 2.90
CA PRO A 172 13.36 1.68 4.35
C PRO A 172 14.56 2.53 4.76
N ARG A 173 15.59 2.63 3.92
CA ARG A 173 16.80 3.46 4.12
C ARG A 173 16.90 4.57 3.07
N TRP A 174 15.78 5.01 2.49
CA TRP A 174 15.73 5.99 1.39
C TRP A 174 16.55 7.25 1.67
N GLU A 175 16.62 7.69 2.94
CA GLU A 175 17.39 8.85 3.40
C GLU A 175 18.87 8.75 3.04
N ARG A 176 19.45 7.54 3.03
CA ARG A 176 20.85 7.30 2.67
C ARG A 176 21.05 6.94 1.20
N GLY A 177 19.97 6.76 0.46
CA GLY A 177 19.99 6.35 -0.93
C GLY A 177 19.74 7.50 -1.92
N PRO A 178 19.51 7.17 -3.21
CA PRO A 178 19.31 8.16 -4.26
C PRO A 178 18.10 9.08 -4.02
N MET A 179 17.06 8.61 -3.33
CA MET A 179 15.92 9.46 -2.94
C MET A 179 16.36 10.52 -1.92
N GLY A 180 17.14 10.13 -0.91
CA GLY A 180 17.73 11.04 0.06
C GLY A 180 18.66 12.07 -0.57
N ASP A 181 19.40 11.71 -1.62
CA ASP A 181 20.22 12.67 -2.37
C ASP A 181 19.38 13.75 -3.06
N TRP A 182 18.21 13.39 -3.61
CA TRP A 182 17.28 14.37 -4.17
C TRP A 182 16.75 15.33 -3.10
N VAL A 183 16.37 14.80 -1.94
CA VAL A 183 15.88 15.62 -0.82
C VAL A 183 16.98 16.54 -0.30
N ARG A 184 18.20 16.03 -0.05
CA ARG A 184 19.35 16.86 0.35
C ARG A 184 19.66 17.97 -0.66
N ARG A 185 19.56 17.68 -1.96
CA ARG A 185 19.85 18.66 -3.02
C ARG A 185 18.88 19.84 -3.03
N HIS A 186 17.60 19.60 -2.76
CA HIS A 186 16.55 20.65 -2.88
C HIS A 186 16.06 21.17 -1.53
N ARG A 187 16.23 20.40 -0.46
CA ARG A 187 15.74 20.64 0.90
C ARG A 187 16.73 20.08 1.93
N ALA A 188 17.97 20.58 1.88
CA ALA A 188 19.02 20.22 2.83
C ALA A 188 18.62 20.48 4.29
N ASP A 189 17.79 21.51 4.51
CA ASP A 189 17.20 21.88 5.81
C ASP A 189 16.40 20.75 6.46
N LEU A 190 15.87 19.80 5.69
CA LEU A 190 15.02 18.73 6.19
C LEU A 190 15.75 17.45 6.61
N VAL A 191 17.04 17.32 6.30
CA VAL A 191 17.80 16.06 6.41
C VAL A 191 19.16 16.23 7.10
N GLY A 192 19.43 17.41 7.66
CA GLY A 192 20.73 17.81 8.23
C GLY A 192 20.73 18.09 9.74
N GLY A 193 19.80 17.52 10.50
CA GLY A 193 19.72 17.63 11.97
C GLY A 193 20.00 16.31 12.67
#